data_AF-A0A6I6DET3-F1
#
_entry.id   AF-A0A6I6DET3-F1
#
_cell.length_a   1.000
_cell.length_b   1.000
_cell.length_c   1.000
_cell.angle_alpha   90.00
_cell.angle_beta   90.00
_cell.angle_gamma   90.00
#
_symmetry.space_group_name_H-M   'P 1'
#
loop_
_entity.id
_entity.type
_entity.pdbx_description
1 polymer ?
#
loop_
_entity_poly.entity_id
_entity_poly.type
_entity_poly.pdbx_seq_one_letter_code
_entity_poly.pdbx_strand_id
1 'polypeptide(L)' 'MRTLIATVLYNSKGKEVYCTAKKVSDQDIKYIKSNDKETLEDLGFTFINLNSPEFTNVKGYAIFFEGHVDQMTKILKSF' A
#
# COMPACT_ATOMS: atom_id res chain seq x y z
N MET A 1 -7.35 -2.40 14.64
CA MET A 1 -7.46 -1.09 13.94
C MET A 1 -6.59 -1.15 12.71
N ARG A 2 -7.07 -0.72 11.53
CA ARG A 2 -6.29 -0.72 10.29
C ARG A 2 -5.90 0.70 9.90
N THR A 3 -4.64 0.91 9.56
CA THR A 3 -4.15 2.21 9.12
C THR A 3 -3.96 2.21 7.61
N LEU A 4 -4.52 3.20 6.91
CA LEU A 4 -4.28 3.39 5.48
C LEU A 4 -2.82 3.81 5.27
N ILE A 5 -2.10 3.05 4.45
CA ILE A 5 -0.70 3.29 4.12
C ILE A 5 -0.59 4.04 2.80
N ALA A 6 -1.23 3.53 1.76
CA ALA A 6 -1.26 4.16 0.46
C ALA A 6 -2.51 3.74 -0.33
N THR A 7 -2.96 4.62 -1.21
CA THR A 7 -3.86 4.27 -2.30
C THR A 7 -3.02 4.16 -3.57
N VAL A 8 -3.10 3.03 -4.26
CA VAL A 8 -2.40 2.78 -5.51
C VAL A 8 -3.39 2.82 -6.65
N LEU A 9 -3.14 3.66 -7.64
CA LEU A 9 -3.95 3.74 -8.87
C LEU A 9 -3.08 3.37 -10.07
N TYR A 10 -3.69 2.80 -11.10
CA TYR A 10 -3.00 2.54 -12.36
C TYR A 10 -3.17 3.73 -13.31
N ASN A 11 -2.07 4.20 -13.89
CA ASN A 11 -2.13 5.18 -14.97
C ASN A 11 -2.51 4.52 -16.31
N SER A 12 -2.64 5.33 -17.37
CA SER A 12 -3.00 4.87 -18.71
C SER A 12 -2.04 3.85 -19.34
N LYS A 13 -0.83 3.69 -18.78
CA LYS A 13 0.18 2.70 -19.20
C LYS A 13 0.18 1.45 -18.31
N GLY A 14 -0.78 1.31 -17.40
CA GLY A 14 -0.83 0.23 -16.42
C GLY A 14 0.23 0.33 -15.33
N LYS A 15 0.92 1.47 -15.19
CA LYS A 15 1.91 1.66 -14.12
C LYS A 15 1.23 2.14 -12.85
N GLU A 16 1.68 1.60 -11.73
CA GLU A 16 1.23 1.98 -10.39
C GLU A 16 1.68 3.38 -10.01
N VAL A 17 0.75 4.16 -9.48
CA VAL A 17 0.93 5.49 -8.90
C VAL A 17 0.54 5.40 -7.43
N TYR A 18 1.51 5.61 -6.55
CA TYR A 18 1.32 5.50 -5.10
C TYR A 18 0.98 6.87 -4.52
N CYS A 19 -0.22 6.97 -3.93
CA CYS A 19 -0.67 8.12 -3.14
C CYS A 19 -0.58 7.76 -1.65
N THR A 20 0.48 8.20 -1.00
CA THR A 20 0.85 7.74 0.34
C THR A 20 0.18 8.57 1.44
N ALA A 21 -0.12 7.93 2.57
CA ALA A 21 -0.57 8.66 3.75
C ALA A 21 0.59 9.52 4.29
N LYS A 22 0.29 10.74 4.77
CA LYS A 22 1.28 11.76 5.16
C LYS A 22 2.40 11.28 6.11
N LYS A 23 2.13 10.27 6.95
CA LYS A 23 3.09 9.75 7.93
C LYS A 23 3.95 8.60 7.40
N VAL A 24 3.68 8.11 6.19
CA VAL A 24 4.42 7.01 5.55
C VAL A 24 5.56 7.62 4.74
N SER A 25 6.80 7.20 5.02
CA SER A 25 7.97 7.76 4.35
C SER A 25 8.21 7.11 2.98
N ASP A 26 8.94 7.80 2.10
CA ASP A 26 9.37 7.25 0.81
C ASP A 26 10.20 5.97 0.97
N GLN A 27 10.95 5.85 2.07
CA GLN A 27 11.71 4.65 2.39
C GLN A 27 10.79 3.47 2.71
N ASP A 28 9.75 3.68 3.51
CA ASP A 28 8.75 2.63 3.80
C ASP A 28 8.09 2.13 2.50
N ILE A 29 7.75 3.05 1.59
CA ILE A 29 7.17 2.70 0.29
C ILE A 29 8.16 1.95 -0.58
N LYS A 30 9.44 2.31 -0.56
CA LYS A 30 10.47 1.57 -1.28
C LYS A 30 10.56 0.13 -0.80
N TYR A 31 10.47 -0.11 0.51
CA TYR A 31 10.42 -1.47 1.06
C TYR A 31 9.17 -2.22 0.60
N ILE A 32 8.00 -1.61 0.73
CA ILE A 32 6.73 -2.20 0.27
C ILE A 32 6.81 -2.59 -1.21
N LYS A 33 7.39 -1.75 -2.06
CA LYS A 33 7.54 -2.03 -3.50
C LYS A 33 8.60 -3.07 -3.86
N SER A 34 9.53 -3.35 -2.94
CA SER A 34 10.65 -4.26 -3.18
C SER A 34 10.40 -5.68 -2.66
N ASN A 35 9.32 -5.87 -1.90
CA ASN A 35 8.91 -7.16 -1.38
C ASN A 35 7.65 -7.65 -2.10
N ASP A 36 7.48 -8.96 -2.16
CA ASP A 36 6.28 -9.56 -2.72
C ASP A 36 5.08 -9.38 -1.76
N LYS A 37 3.88 -9.55 -2.33
CA LYS A 37 2.63 -9.31 -1.63
C LYS A 37 2.39 -10.29 -0.48
N GLU A 38 2.78 -11.56 -0.64
CA GLU A 38 2.56 -12.62 0.36
C GLU A 38 3.37 -12.34 1.62
N THR A 39 4.66 -12.00 1.45
CA THR A 39 5.52 -11.55 2.55
C THR A 39 4.93 -10.35 3.30
N LEU A 40 4.36 -9.38 2.58
CA LEU A 40 3.75 -8.22 3.22
C LEU A 40 2.44 -8.58 3.95
N GLU A 41 1.62 -9.47 3.41
CA GLU A 41 0.39 -9.93 4.07
C GLU A 41 0.71 -10.66 5.38
N ASP A 42 1.76 -11.48 5.42
CA ASP A 42 2.26 -12.12 6.66
C ASP A 42 2.73 -11.11 7.72
N LEU A 43 3.21 -9.94 7.29
CA LEU A 43 3.58 -8.83 8.17
C LEU A 43 2.39 -7.99 8.64
N GLY A 44 1.17 -8.34 8.22
CA GLY A 44 -0.05 -7.62 8.59
C GLY A 44 -0.43 -6.50 7.62
N PHE A 45 0.09 -6.49 6.39
CA PHE A 45 -0.45 -5.65 5.34
C PHE A 45 -1.72 -6.26 4.75
N THR A 46 -2.61 -5.43 4.19
CA THR A 46 -3.81 -5.87 3.50
C THR A 46 -4.02 -5.05 2.24
N PHE A 47 -4.33 -5.71 1.13
CA PHE A 47 -4.51 -5.08 -0.17
C PHE A 47 -5.98 -5.20 -0.60
N ILE A 48 -6.67 -4.07 -0.66
CA ILE A 48 -8.10 -4.00 -0.97
C ILE A 48 -8.29 -3.43 -2.37
N ASN A 49 -8.82 -4.22 -3.29
CA ASN A 49 -9.11 -3.76 -4.65
C ASN A 49 -10.13 -2.61 -4.64
N LEU A 50 -9.82 -1.56 -5.39
CA LEU A 50 -10.69 -0.40 -5.61
C LEU A 50 -11.16 -0.40 -7.05
N ASN A 51 -12.47 -0.55 -7.23
CA ASN A 51 -13.13 -0.48 -8.53
C ASN A 51 -14.10 0.69 -8.52
N SER A 52 -14.07 1.52 -9.57
CA SER A 52 -15.07 2.56 -9.77
C SER A 52 -16.21 2.02 -10.64
N PRO A 53 -17.47 2.05 -10.18
CA PRO A 53 -18.61 1.64 -10.99
C PRO A 53 -18.82 2.54 -12.21
N GLU A 54 -18.60 3.84 -12.06
CA GLU A 54 -18.84 4.85 -13.10
C GLU A 54 -17.65 5.00 -14.05
N PHE A 55 -16.44 4.69 -13.58
CA PHE A 55 -15.20 4.85 -14.35
C PHE A 55 -14.45 3.52 -14.45
N THR A 56 -14.90 2.64 -15.35
CA THR A 56 -14.37 1.27 -15.51
C THR A 56 -12.89 1.20 -15.91
N ASN A 57 -12.36 2.30 -16.47
CA ASN A 57 -10.95 2.47 -16.80
C ASN A 57 -10.09 2.89 -15.60
N VAL A 58 -10.69 3.30 -14.47
CA VAL A 58 -9.99 3.63 -13.24
C VAL A 58 -9.93 2.39 -12.35
N LYS A 59 -8.71 1.93 -12.10
CA LYS A 59 -8.43 0.74 -11.29
C LYS A 59 -7.36 1.06 -10.26
N GLY A 60 -7.40 0.35 -9.15
CA GLY A 60 -6.38 0.48 -8.12
C GLY A 60 -6.62 -0.46 -6.95
N TYR A 61 -5.86 -0.25 -5.89
CA TYR A 61 -6.04 -0.92 -4.62
C TYR A 61 -5.57 -0.02 -3.47
N ALA A 62 -6.14 -0.18 -2.30
CA ALA A 62 -5.68 0.43 -1.07
C ALA A 62 -4.81 -0.55 -0.30
N ILE A 63 -3.70 -0.04 0.26
CA ILE A 63 -2.82 -0.77 1.16
C ILE A 63 -3.13 -0.32 2.58
N PHE A 64 -3.48 -1.27 3.43
CA PHE A 64 -3.65 -1.09 4.86
C PHE A 64 -2.58 -1.85 5.64
N PHE A 65 -2.36 -1.44 6.88
CA PHE A 65 -1.55 -2.15 7.85
C PHE A 65 -2.33 -2.41 9.13
N GLU A 66 -2.19 -3.60 9.70
CA GLU A 66 -2.82 -4.02 10.95
C GLU A 66 -2.05 -3.49 12.17
N GLY A 67 -2.16 -2.19 12.40
CA GLY A 67 -1.53 -1.50 13.51
C GLY A 67 -1.30 -0.02 13.24
N HIS A 68 -0.45 0.61 14.04
CA HIS A 68 -0.03 2.00 13.84
C HIS A 68 1.13 2.11 12.84
N VAL A 69 1.24 3.26 12.15
CA VAL A 69 2.35 3.53 11.21
C VAL A 69 3.72 3.34 11.87
N ASP A 70 3.90 3.75 13.13
CA ASP A 70 5.19 3.61 13.82
C ASP A 70 5.59 2.14 14.04
N GLN A 71 4.61 1.24 14.18
CA GLN A 71 4.86 -0.21 14.28
C GLN A 71 5.25 -0.78 12.91
N MET A 72 4.53 -0.38 11.85
CA MET A 72 4.84 -0.74 10.47
C MET A 72 6.28 -0.36 10.12
N THR A 73 6.69 0.89 10.36
CA THR A 73 8.06 1.35 10.07
C THR A 73 9.12 0.54 10.83
N LYS A 74 8.85 0.10 12.06
CA LYS A 74 9.79 -0.76 12.81
C LYS A 74 9.89 -2.16 12.20
N ILE A 75 8.77 -2.74 11.79
CA ILE A 75 8.72 -4.05 11.14
C ILE A 75 9.49 -4.00 9.81
N LEU A 76 9.21 -3.01 8.96
CA LEU A 76 9.88 -2.85 7.67
C LEU A 76 11.40 -2.63 7.78
N LYS A 77 11.88 -2.04 8.88
CA LYS A 77 13.32 -1.86 9.14
C LYS A 77 14.01 -3.09 9.71
N SER A 78 13.24 -4.04 10.22
CA SER A 78 13.78 -5.29 10.80
C SER A 78 13.91 -6.40 9.76
N PHE A 79 13.46 -6.13 8.54
CA PHE A 79 13.70 -6.89 7.32
C PHE A 79 14.98 -6.40 6.64
#